data_AF-A4UX67-F1
#
_entry.id   AF-A4UX67-F1
#
_cell.length_a   1.000
_cell.length_b   1.000
_cell.length_c   1.000
_cell.angle_alpha   90.00
_cell.angle_beta   90.00
_cell.angle_gamma   90.00
#
_symmetry.space_group_name_H-M   'P 1'
#
loop_
_entity.id
_entity.type
_entity.pdbx_description
1 polymer ?
#
loop_
_entity_poly.entity_id
_entity_poly.type
_entity_poly.pdbx_seq_one_letter_code
_entity_poly.pdbx_strand_id
1 'polypeptide(L)'
;MLATLLALSLSALATGQSKWLGNIIASSVPSNFGTYWNQVTPENGGKWGSVEGSRGNYNWGDADVAYNYAKQNSIPFKYHTFVWGSQEPGWISGLSAADQKTAITNFIAAVAARYSPDFIDVVNEALHAPSSIRNAIGGSGSTGWDWIVWAFQEARNKFPSAKLLINEYGIINDANAIRQYLEIITILKGKGLIDGIGIQGHQFNVNDLSAATITTNLNSLGAAGLPIYVSELDINANSEADQRTIYQRVFPALWKNTNVKGITLWGYITGSTWKDGTGIISSSGTERLALTWLKEYLASSDGKV
;
A
#
# COMPACT_ATOMS: atom_id res chain seq x y z
N MET A 1 -0.55 46.00 -6.98
CA MET A 1 -0.02 45.41 -5.74
C MET A 1 -0.52 43.96 -5.70
N LEU A 2 0.27 43.04 -6.28
CA LEU A 2 -0.08 41.61 -6.32
C LEU A 2 0.23 41.03 -4.94
N ALA A 3 -0.79 40.60 -4.21
CA ALA A 3 -0.61 39.85 -2.99
C ALA A 3 -0.13 38.44 -3.37
N THR A 4 1.16 38.18 -3.21
CA THR A 4 1.71 36.83 -3.18
C THR A 4 1.09 36.15 -1.96
N LEU A 5 0.08 35.30 -2.16
CA LEU A 5 -0.33 34.34 -1.14
C LEU A 5 0.89 33.45 -0.89
N LEU A 6 1.60 33.67 0.22
CA LEU A 6 2.40 32.59 0.80
C LEU A 6 1.40 31.48 1.13
N ALA A 7 1.37 30.43 0.32
CA ALA A 7 0.83 29.17 0.76
C ALA A 7 1.62 28.80 2.02
N LEU A 8 0.97 28.85 3.19
CA LEU A 8 1.47 28.15 4.36
C LEU A 8 1.62 26.69 3.94
N SER A 9 2.86 26.27 3.65
CA SER A 9 3.15 24.87 3.36
C SER A 9 2.83 24.10 4.64
N LEU A 10 1.67 23.45 4.66
CA LEU A 10 1.40 22.40 5.63
C LEU A 10 2.53 21.37 5.44
N SER A 11 3.39 21.26 6.45
CA SER A 11 4.53 20.35 6.44
C SER A 11 4.05 19.02 7.02
N ALA A 12 3.87 18.01 6.17
CA ALA A 12 3.59 16.65 6.59
C ALA A 12 4.59 16.14 7.64
N LEU A 13 4.20 15.16 8.47
CA LEU A 13 4.99 14.72 9.64
C LEU A 13 6.37 14.17 9.27
N ALA A 14 6.46 13.51 8.12
CA ALA A 14 7.71 12.92 7.62
C ALA A 14 8.48 13.86 6.66
N THR A 15 8.20 15.16 6.67
CA THR A 15 8.97 16.13 5.88
C THR A 15 10.43 16.15 6.35
N GLY A 16 11.36 16.05 5.39
CA GLY A 16 12.81 16.02 5.66
C GLY A 16 13.35 14.67 6.13
N GLN A 17 12.52 13.63 6.23
CA GLN A 17 12.96 12.26 6.55
C GLN A 17 13.38 11.50 5.28
N SER A 18 14.24 10.49 5.42
CA SER A 18 14.63 9.62 4.30
C SER A 18 13.52 8.65 3.83
N LYS A 19 12.37 8.66 4.51
CA LYS A 19 11.22 7.77 4.30
C LYS A 19 9.93 8.59 4.30
N TRP A 20 8.92 8.13 3.58
CA TRP A 20 7.58 8.74 3.66
C TRP A 20 6.76 8.17 4.82
N LEU A 21 5.82 8.98 5.29
CA LEU A 21 4.67 8.56 6.07
C LEU A 21 3.41 8.99 5.30
N GLY A 22 2.78 8.01 4.66
CA GLY A 22 1.65 8.18 3.77
C GLY A 22 0.34 7.76 4.39
N ASN A 23 -0.73 7.94 3.62
CA ASN A 23 -2.05 7.47 3.98
C ASN A 23 -2.89 7.20 2.72
N ILE A 24 -4.05 6.59 2.90
CA ILE A 24 -5.03 6.43 1.83
C ILE A 24 -5.81 7.71 1.56
N ILE A 25 -6.27 7.85 0.32
CA ILE A 25 -7.36 8.74 -0.05
C ILE A 25 -8.49 7.88 -0.63
N ALA A 26 -9.71 8.10 -0.15
CA ALA A 26 -10.92 7.43 -0.65
C ALA A 26 -11.54 8.28 -1.79
N SER A 27 -12.85 8.56 -1.73
CA SER A 27 -13.56 9.37 -2.73
C SER A 27 -13.39 10.89 -2.58
N SER A 28 -12.77 11.35 -1.49
CA SER A 28 -12.47 12.77 -1.27
C SER A 28 -11.19 12.96 -0.46
N VAL A 29 -10.51 14.08 -0.67
CA VAL A 29 -9.30 14.45 0.06
C VAL A 29 -9.69 15.09 1.40
N PRO A 30 -9.29 14.52 2.56
CA PRO A 30 -9.45 15.22 3.83
C PRO A 30 -8.70 16.56 3.83
N SER A 31 -9.33 17.61 4.35
CA SER A 31 -8.74 18.96 4.36
C SER A 31 -7.41 19.05 5.13
N ASN A 32 -7.17 18.13 6.05
CA ASN A 32 -5.96 18.02 6.85
C ASN A 32 -4.96 16.97 6.34
N PHE A 33 -5.17 16.38 5.14
CA PHE A 33 -4.29 15.33 4.63
C PHE A 33 -2.82 15.79 4.56
N GLY A 34 -2.57 16.93 3.91
CA GLY A 34 -1.22 17.50 3.75
C GLY A 34 -0.59 18.00 5.04
N THR A 35 -1.37 18.15 6.12
CA THR A 35 -0.85 18.43 7.47
C THR A 35 -0.06 17.24 8.01
N TYR A 36 -0.38 16.02 7.58
CA TYR A 36 0.16 14.81 8.19
C TYR A 36 0.97 13.94 7.23
N TRP A 37 0.53 13.80 5.98
CA TRP A 37 0.96 12.70 5.12
C TRP A 37 1.68 13.19 3.86
N ASN A 38 2.71 12.47 3.42
CA ASN A 38 3.52 12.81 2.24
C ASN A 38 3.65 11.66 1.23
N GLN A 39 2.65 10.79 1.14
CA GLN A 39 2.45 9.78 0.09
C GLN A 39 0.97 9.38 0.06
N VAL A 40 0.45 9.01 -1.11
CA VAL A 40 -0.97 8.66 -1.32
C VAL A 40 -1.14 7.30 -1.98
N THR A 41 -2.06 6.51 -1.45
CA THR A 41 -2.62 5.30 -2.09
C THR A 41 -4.14 5.48 -2.24
N PRO A 42 -4.78 5.16 -3.38
CA PRO A 42 -6.24 5.14 -3.45
C PRO A 42 -6.77 3.92 -2.68
N GLU A 43 -7.66 4.13 -1.69
CA GLU A 43 -8.14 3.03 -0.82
C GLU A 43 -8.86 1.92 -1.62
N ASN A 44 -9.81 2.34 -2.46
CA ASN A 44 -10.60 1.45 -3.30
C ASN A 44 -10.58 1.85 -4.77
N GLY A 45 -10.37 3.14 -5.07
CA GLY A 45 -10.53 3.69 -6.41
C GLY A 45 -9.61 3.08 -7.49
N GLY A 46 -8.50 2.43 -7.11
CA GLY A 46 -7.58 1.77 -8.05
C GLY A 46 -7.87 0.28 -8.28
N LYS A 47 -8.78 -0.33 -7.50
CA LYS A 47 -9.10 -1.77 -7.59
C LYS A 47 -9.89 -2.06 -8.86
N TRP A 48 -9.62 -3.20 -9.49
CA TRP A 48 -10.17 -3.51 -10.82
C TRP A 48 -11.70 -3.49 -10.85
N GLY A 49 -12.39 -4.08 -9.88
CA GLY A 49 -13.86 -4.06 -9.83
C GLY A 49 -14.47 -2.68 -9.56
N SER A 50 -13.74 -1.79 -8.86
CA SER A 50 -14.17 -0.40 -8.65
C SER A 50 -14.03 0.43 -9.93
N VAL A 51 -12.95 0.21 -10.66
CA VAL A 51 -12.67 0.93 -11.91
C VAL A 51 -13.51 0.39 -13.06
N GLU A 52 -13.56 -0.92 -13.26
CA GLU A 52 -14.21 -1.55 -14.42
C GLU A 52 -15.39 -2.42 -13.97
N GLY A 53 -16.30 -1.86 -13.17
CA GLY A 53 -17.49 -2.58 -12.69
C GLY A 53 -18.39 -3.12 -13.82
N SER A 54 -18.28 -2.55 -15.03
CA SER A 54 -18.88 -3.06 -16.27
C SER A 54 -17.81 -3.14 -17.35
N ARG A 55 -17.72 -4.27 -18.07
CA ARG A 55 -16.66 -4.53 -19.06
C ARG A 55 -16.57 -3.42 -20.10
N GLY A 56 -15.38 -2.83 -20.25
CA GLY A 56 -15.10 -1.74 -21.19
C GLY A 56 -15.61 -0.36 -20.77
N ASN A 57 -16.23 -0.21 -19.59
CA ASN A 57 -16.65 1.06 -19.04
C ASN A 57 -15.88 1.36 -17.75
N TYR A 58 -15.02 2.37 -17.81
CA TYR A 58 -14.11 2.71 -16.72
C TYR A 58 -14.61 3.89 -15.90
N ASN A 59 -14.75 3.70 -14.58
CA ASN A 59 -14.98 4.73 -13.58
C ASN A 59 -13.66 5.08 -12.86
N TRP A 60 -13.06 6.21 -13.25
CA TRP A 60 -11.78 6.64 -12.70
C TRP A 60 -11.88 7.59 -11.50
N GLY A 61 -13.09 8.01 -11.12
CA GLY A 61 -13.32 9.15 -10.22
C GLY A 61 -12.50 9.11 -8.93
N ASP A 62 -12.59 8.01 -8.18
CA ASP A 62 -11.89 7.90 -6.89
C ASP A 62 -10.36 7.78 -7.05
N ALA A 63 -9.89 7.07 -8.07
CA ALA A 63 -8.44 7.01 -8.38
C ALA A 63 -7.90 8.38 -8.81
N ASP A 64 -8.68 9.14 -9.59
CA ASP A 64 -8.33 10.50 -10.02
C ASP A 64 -8.19 11.45 -8.84
N VAL A 65 -9.06 11.34 -7.84
CA VAL A 65 -8.97 12.17 -6.62
C VAL A 65 -7.61 11.98 -5.94
N ALA A 66 -7.22 10.72 -5.72
CA ALA A 66 -5.93 10.38 -5.10
C ALA A 66 -4.73 10.79 -5.99
N TYR A 67 -4.77 10.47 -7.28
CA TYR A 67 -3.68 10.76 -8.22
C TYR A 67 -3.47 12.26 -8.42
N ASN A 68 -4.55 13.02 -8.61
CA ASN A 68 -4.46 14.47 -8.83
C ASN A 68 -3.94 15.18 -7.59
N TYR A 69 -4.35 14.74 -6.39
CA TYR A 69 -3.79 15.29 -5.16
C TYR A 69 -2.28 15.02 -5.05
N ALA A 70 -1.85 13.79 -5.31
CA ALA A 70 -0.44 13.43 -5.27
C ALA A 70 0.39 14.26 -6.27
N LYS A 71 -0.09 14.35 -7.51
CA LYS A 71 0.52 15.16 -8.58
C LYS A 71 0.59 16.64 -8.22
N GLN A 72 -0.50 17.23 -7.73
CA GLN A 72 -0.56 18.66 -7.37
C GLN A 72 0.42 19.00 -6.23
N ASN A 73 0.58 18.10 -5.27
CA ASN A 73 1.43 18.31 -4.10
C ASN A 73 2.84 17.73 -4.27
N SER A 74 3.16 17.16 -5.43
CA SER A 74 4.46 16.54 -5.72
C SER A 74 4.88 15.49 -4.68
N ILE A 75 3.92 14.68 -4.22
CA ILE A 75 4.15 13.56 -3.31
C ILE A 75 3.95 12.22 -4.03
N PRO A 76 4.60 11.13 -3.60
CA PRO A 76 4.52 9.86 -4.32
C PRO A 76 3.10 9.31 -4.37
N PHE A 77 2.74 8.79 -5.53
CA PHE A 77 1.48 8.07 -5.76
C PHE A 77 1.76 6.57 -5.93
N LYS A 78 1.08 5.75 -5.12
CA LYS A 78 1.08 4.30 -5.27
C LYS A 78 -0.25 3.84 -5.85
N TYR A 79 -0.23 3.24 -7.03
CA TYR A 79 -1.41 2.59 -7.60
C TYR A 79 -1.63 1.24 -6.89
N HIS A 80 -2.82 1.05 -6.34
CA HIS A 80 -3.23 -0.18 -5.67
C HIS A 80 -4.60 -0.59 -6.26
N THR A 81 -4.72 -1.71 -6.97
CA THR A 81 -3.74 -2.76 -7.32
C THR A 81 -4.16 -3.39 -8.66
N PHE A 82 -3.29 -4.14 -9.35
CA PHE A 82 -3.65 -4.81 -10.62
C PHE A 82 -4.31 -6.16 -10.45
N VAL A 83 -3.67 -7.09 -9.73
CA VAL A 83 -4.14 -8.48 -9.61
C VAL A 83 -4.36 -8.82 -8.14
N TRP A 84 -5.60 -9.13 -7.77
CA TRP A 84 -5.99 -9.44 -6.40
C TRP A 84 -7.24 -10.34 -6.41
N GLY A 85 -7.38 -11.27 -5.47
CA GLY A 85 -8.56 -12.16 -5.36
C GLY A 85 -9.79 -11.55 -4.70
N SER A 86 -9.75 -10.26 -4.38
CA SER A 86 -10.91 -9.54 -3.88
C SER A 86 -11.19 -8.31 -4.75
N GLN A 87 -12.44 -7.87 -4.73
CA GLN A 87 -12.93 -6.72 -5.50
C GLN A 87 -12.53 -6.76 -6.98
N GLU A 88 -12.49 -7.96 -7.57
CA GLU A 88 -12.43 -8.15 -9.02
C GLU A 88 -13.79 -7.80 -9.65
N PRO A 89 -13.84 -7.43 -10.94
CA PRO A 89 -15.11 -7.15 -11.60
C PRO A 89 -15.98 -8.42 -11.64
N GLY A 90 -17.25 -8.31 -11.24
CA GLY A 90 -18.16 -9.47 -11.17
C GLY A 90 -18.37 -10.20 -12.50
N TRP A 91 -18.15 -9.52 -13.64
CA TRP A 91 -18.27 -10.11 -14.98
C TRP A 91 -17.07 -10.99 -15.38
N ILE A 92 -15.94 -10.96 -14.66
CA ILE A 92 -14.70 -11.67 -15.06
C ILE A 92 -14.84 -13.19 -15.00
N SER A 93 -15.66 -13.70 -14.07
CA SER A 93 -15.85 -15.13 -13.82
C SER A 93 -16.62 -15.84 -14.93
N GLY A 94 -17.43 -15.12 -15.71
CA GLY A 94 -18.20 -15.66 -16.83
C GLY A 94 -17.41 -15.78 -18.14
N LEU A 95 -16.14 -15.38 -18.16
CA LEU A 95 -15.31 -15.34 -19.35
C LEU A 95 -14.46 -16.60 -19.54
N SER A 96 -14.08 -16.87 -20.80
CA SER A 96 -13.04 -17.87 -21.09
C SER A 96 -11.69 -17.45 -20.52
N ALA A 97 -10.77 -18.39 -20.29
CA ALA A 97 -9.42 -18.05 -19.81
C ALA A 97 -8.69 -17.06 -20.75
N ALA A 98 -8.86 -17.18 -22.07
CA ALA A 98 -8.28 -16.24 -23.03
C ALA A 98 -8.88 -14.83 -22.89
N ASP A 99 -10.19 -14.74 -22.67
CA ASP A 99 -10.89 -13.47 -22.46
C ASP A 99 -10.55 -12.84 -21.11
N GLN A 100 -10.37 -13.63 -20.05
CA GLN A 100 -9.91 -13.16 -18.74
C GLN A 100 -8.52 -12.52 -18.85
N LYS A 101 -7.57 -13.21 -19.50
CA LYS A 101 -6.23 -12.68 -19.76
C LYS A 101 -6.26 -11.40 -20.59
N THR A 102 -7.10 -11.36 -21.63
CA THR A 102 -7.29 -10.16 -22.46
C THR A 102 -7.86 -9.00 -21.64
N ALA A 103 -8.82 -9.28 -20.75
CA ALA A 103 -9.45 -8.28 -19.90
C ALA A 103 -8.44 -7.62 -18.94
N ILE A 104 -7.64 -8.41 -18.21
CA ILE A 104 -6.62 -7.85 -17.30
C ILE A 104 -5.53 -7.08 -18.08
N THR A 105 -5.14 -7.57 -19.26
CA THR A 105 -4.18 -6.87 -20.14
C THR A 105 -4.71 -5.50 -20.56
N ASN A 106 -5.99 -5.42 -20.94
CA ASN A 106 -6.63 -4.16 -21.30
C ASN A 106 -6.76 -3.22 -20.11
N PHE A 107 -7.10 -3.73 -18.93
CA PHE A 107 -7.16 -2.92 -17.70
C PHE A 107 -5.80 -2.29 -17.37
N ILE A 108 -4.72 -3.09 -17.35
CA ILE A 108 -3.36 -2.58 -17.10
C ILE A 108 -2.98 -1.52 -18.15
N ALA A 109 -3.31 -1.75 -19.43
CA ALA A 109 -3.07 -0.79 -20.49
C ALA A 109 -3.89 0.51 -20.34
N ALA A 110 -5.14 0.42 -19.88
CA ALA A 110 -5.99 1.58 -19.63
C ALA A 110 -5.46 2.43 -18.47
N VAL A 111 -4.96 1.79 -17.39
CA VAL A 111 -4.27 2.48 -16.30
C VAL A 111 -3.01 3.17 -16.82
N ALA A 112 -2.21 2.50 -17.66
CA ALA A 112 -0.98 3.06 -18.22
C ALA A 112 -1.21 4.28 -19.13
N ALA A 113 -2.34 4.30 -19.84
CA ALA A 113 -2.76 5.43 -20.66
C ALA A 113 -3.18 6.66 -19.83
N ARG A 114 -3.52 6.46 -18.55
CA ARG A 114 -4.12 7.50 -17.69
C ARG A 114 -3.16 8.01 -16.61
N TYR A 115 -2.37 7.13 -16.01
CA TYR A 115 -1.57 7.43 -14.84
C TYR A 115 -0.09 7.16 -15.07
N SER A 116 0.76 7.94 -14.39
CA SER A 116 2.20 7.69 -14.29
C SER A 116 2.58 7.52 -12.82
N PRO A 117 2.21 6.38 -12.20
CA PRO A 117 2.45 6.15 -10.78
C PRO A 117 3.94 5.97 -10.47
N ASP A 118 4.35 6.39 -9.27
CA ASP A 118 5.70 6.14 -8.75
C ASP A 118 5.86 4.67 -8.33
N PHE A 119 4.80 4.09 -7.76
CA PHE A 119 4.75 2.74 -7.23
C PHE A 119 3.48 2.02 -7.68
N ILE A 120 3.56 0.70 -7.85
CA ILE A 120 2.42 -0.13 -8.20
C ILE A 120 2.45 -1.39 -7.34
N ASP A 121 1.37 -1.67 -6.61
CA ASP A 121 1.12 -3.02 -6.13
C ASP A 121 0.61 -3.85 -7.32
N VAL A 122 1.47 -4.69 -7.89
CA VAL A 122 1.15 -5.46 -9.11
C VAL A 122 0.29 -6.66 -8.75
N VAL A 123 0.70 -7.41 -7.73
CA VAL A 123 -0.06 -8.53 -7.19
C VAL A 123 -0.25 -8.29 -5.70
N ASN A 124 -1.50 -8.31 -5.26
CA ASN A 124 -1.88 -8.22 -3.85
C ASN A 124 -2.35 -9.59 -3.35
N GLU A 125 -1.93 -9.95 -2.14
CA GLU A 125 -2.40 -11.09 -1.36
C GLU A 125 -2.29 -12.46 -2.07
N ALA A 126 -1.17 -12.71 -2.75
CA ALA A 126 -0.97 -13.95 -3.50
C ALA A 126 -1.05 -15.22 -2.63
N LEU A 127 -0.66 -15.14 -1.35
CA LEU A 127 -0.66 -16.26 -0.42
C LEU A 127 -2.02 -16.45 0.26
N HIS A 128 -2.78 -15.37 0.44
CA HIS A 128 -4.02 -15.40 1.23
C HIS A 128 -5.30 -15.26 0.40
N ALA A 129 -5.29 -14.45 -0.65
CA ALA A 129 -6.43 -14.17 -1.52
C ALA A 129 -5.99 -14.14 -2.99
N PRO A 130 -5.56 -15.29 -3.56
CA PRO A 130 -5.13 -15.35 -4.95
C PRO A 130 -6.28 -15.03 -5.91
N SER A 131 -5.95 -14.31 -6.99
CA SER A 131 -6.90 -13.89 -8.03
C SER A 131 -7.67 -15.05 -8.67
N SER A 132 -8.96 -14.85 -8.95
CA SER A 132 -9.79 -15.85 -9.63
C SER A 132 -9.30 -16.14 -11.05
N ILE A 133 -8.60 -15.17 -11.67
CA ILE A 133 -8.03 -15.31 -13.01
C ILE A 133 -6.63 -15.95 -13.01
N ARG A 134 -6.08 -16.37 -11.86
CA ARG A 134 -4.69 -16.90 -11.76
C ARG A 134 -4.37 -17.96 -12.83
N ASN A 135 -5.31 -18.86 -13.12
CA ASN A 135 -5.12 -19.93 -14.10
C ASN A 135 -5.07 -19.41 -15.54
N ALA A 136 -5.83 -18.35 -15.86
CA ALA A 136 -5.84 -17.72 -17.17
C ALA A 136 -4.52 -17.02 -17.51
N ILE A 137 -3.79 -16.57 -16.49
CA ILE A 137 -2.54 -15.83 -16.64
C ILE A 137 -1.29 -16.67 -16.32
N GLY A 138 -1.41 -18.00 -16.27
CA GLY A 138 -0.26 -18.92 -16.16
C GLY A 138 -0.42 -19.99 -15.09
N GLY A 139 -1.31 -19.77 -14.11
CA GLY A 139 -1.48 -20.67 -12.97
C GLY A 139 -0.18 -20.88 -12.21
N SER A 140 -0.02 -22.05 -11.60
CA SER A 140 1.24 -22.40 -10.94
C SER A 140 2.40 -22.51 -11.94
N GLY A 141 2.14 -23.02 -13.14
CA GLY A 141 3.16 -23.23 -14.16
C GLY A 141 4.40 -23.95 -13.64
N SER A 142 5.56 -23.59 -14.17
CA SER A 142 6.84 -24.27 -13.85
C SER A 142 7.49 -23.80 -12.55
N THR A 143 7.26 -22.54 -12.15
CA THR A 143 7.84 -21.96 -10.93
C THR A 143 6.98 -22.18 -9.69
N GLY A 144 5.76 -22.68 -9.85
CA GLY A 144 4.71 -22.66 -8.82
C GLY A 144 3.92 -21.35 -8.77
N TRP A 145 4.44 -20.28 -9.40
CA TRP A 145 3.94 -18.90 -9.31
C TRP A 145 3.90 -18.18 -10.68
N ASP A 146 3.78 -18.91 -11.80
CA ASP A 146 3.87 -18.33 -13.16
C ASP A 146 2.82 -17.24 -13.43
N TRP A 147 1.66 -17.31 -12.77
CA TRP A 147 0.64 -16.25 -12.82
C TRP A 147 1.14 -14.90 -12.27
N ILE A 148 1.96 -14.91 -11.20
CA ILE A 148 2.59 -13.72 -10.63
C ILE A 148 3.66 -13.21 -11.59
N VAL A 149 4.48 -14.11 -12.13
CA VAL A 149 5.52 -13.77 -13.11
C VAL A 149 4.90 -13.07 -14.32
N TRP A 150 3.80 -13.60 -14.85
CA TRP A 150 3.08 -12.99 -15.97
C TRP A 150 2.58 -11.58 -15.63
N ALA A 151 1.95 -11.40 -14.46
CA ALA A 151 1.41 -10.10 -14.06
C ALA A 151 2.52 -9.04 -13.94
N PHE A 152 3.67 -9.40 -13.38
CA PHE A 152 4.83 -8.52 -13.29
C PHE A 152 5.49 -8.24 -14.65
N GLN A 153 5.52 -9.19 -15.58
CA GLN A 153 5.99 -8.95 -16.95
C GLN A 153 5.09 -7.94 -17.66
N GLU A 154 3.78 -8.10 -17.57
CA GLU A 154 2.82 -7.17 -18.17
C GLU A 154 2.96 -5.77 -17.55
N ALA A 155 3.03 -5.69 -16.22
CA ALA A 155 3.26 -4.42 -15.53
C ALA A 155 4.58 -3.76 -15.93
N ARG A 156 5.70 -4.51 -16.02
CA ARG A 156 7.00 -3.95 -16.43
C ARG A 156 6.97 -3.42 -17.87
N ASN A 157 6.28 -4.13 -18.77
CA ASN A 157 6.14 -3.70 -20.16
C ASN A 157 5.36 -2.38 -20.29
N LYS A 158 4.32 -2.20 -19.46
CA LYS A 158 3.46 -1.00 -19.51
C LYS A 158 3.97 0.15 -18.64
N PHE A 159 4.71 -0.15 -17.58
CA PHE A 159 5.21 0.82 -16.60
C PHE A 159 6.72 0.67 -16.37
N PRO A 160 7.56 0.98 -17.38
CA PRO A 160 9.01 0.79 -17.26
C PRO A 160 9.65 1.66 -16.16
N SER A 161 9.04 2.80 -15.83
CA SER A 161 9.56 3.76 -14.85
C SER A 161 9.02 3.60 -13.43
N ALA A 162 7.90 2.88 -13.25
CA ALA A 162 7.31 2.69 -11.93
C ALA A 162 8.06 1.60 -11.15
N LYS A 163 8.07 1.75 -9.82
CA LYS A 163 8.54 0.68 -8.93
C LYS A 163 7.45 -0.36 -8.75
N LEU A 164 7.72 -1.60 -9.13
CA LEU A 164 6.78 -2.71 -9.07
C LEU A 164 6.92 -3.46 -7.76
N LEU A 165 5.83 -3.54 -7.01
CA LEU A 165 5.77 -4.15 -5.69
C LEU A 165 4.85 -5.37 -5.71
N ILE A 166 5.21 -6.38 -4.91
CA ILE A 166 4.26 -7.39 -4.44
C ILE A 166 3.79 -6.96 -3.04
N ASN A 167 2.52 -7.17 -2.70
CA ASN A 167 1.95 -6.74 -1.42
C ASN A 167 1.18 -7.89 -0.74
N GLU A 168 1.32 -8.02 0.58
CA GLU A 168 0.77 -9.16 1.33
C GLU A 168 0.59 -8.84 2.82
N TYR A 169 -0.45 -9.39 3.45
CA TYR A 169 -0.61 -9.37 4.90
C TYR A 169 -0.07 -10.65 5.54
N GLY A 170 -0.03 -10.71 6.87
CA GLY A 170 0.27 -11.96 7.54
C GLY A 170 1.73 -12.42 7.42
N ILE A 171 2.61 -11.60 6.84
CA ILE A 171 3.99 -11.99 6.60
C ILE A 171 4.81 -11.94 7.90
N ILE A 172 4.92 -10.77 8.53
CA ILE A 172 5.87 -10.58 9.64
C ILE A 172 5.43 -11.22 10.96
N ASN A 173 4.29 -11.89 11.00
CA ASN A 173 3.79 -12.69 12.13
C ASN A 173 3.83 -14.20 11.87
N ASP A 174 4.23 -14.66 10.68
CA ASP A 174 4.28 -16.08 10.32
C ASP A 174 5.57 -16.43 9.56
N ALA A 175 6.41 -17.27 10.17
CA ALA A 175 7.67 -17.72 9.58
C ALA A 175 7.48 -18.55 8.29
N ASN A 176 6.36 -19.27 8.15
CA ASN A 176 6.05 -19.99 6.92
C ASN A 176 5.66 -19.03 5.79
N ALA A 177 4.86 -18.01 6.10
CA ALA A 177 4.53 -16.96 5.14
C ALA A 177 5.78 -16.22 4.66
N ILE A 178 6.72 -15.89 5.55
CA ILE A 178 8.01 -15.28 5.17
C ILE A 178 8.75 -16.15 4.15
N ARG A 179 8.85 -17.48 4.37
CA ARG A 179 9.52 -18.38 3.43
C ARG A 179 8.87 -18.37 2.06
N GLN A 180 7.56 -18.57 1.98
CA GLN A 180 6.83 -18.59 0.71
C GLN A 180 6.91 -17.24 -0.01
N TYR A 181 6.84 -16.14 0.73
CA TYR A 181 6.96 -14.81 0.16
C TYR A 181 8.35 -14.57 -0.43
N LEU A 182 9.41 -15.01 0.28
CA LEU A 182 10.79 -14.96 -0.22
C LEU A 182 11.02 -15.84 -1.46
N GLU A 183 10.32 -16.97 -1.59
CA GLU A 183 10.36 -17.79 -2.82
C GLU A 183 9.84 -17.00 -4.03
N ILE A 184 8.67 -16.36 -3.90
CA ILE A 184 8.08 -15.52 -4.96
C ILE A 184 9.03 -14.35 -5.29
N ILE A 185 9.52 -13.65 -4.26
CA ILE A 185 10.45 -12.52 -4.42
C ILE A 185 11.72 -12.96 -5.15
N THR A 186 12.28 -14.13 -4.83
CA THR A 186 13.48 -14.67 -5.48
C THR A 186 13.24 -14.95 -6.96
N ILE A 187 12.09 -15.53 -7.31
CA ILE A 187 11.69 -15.77 -8.71
C ILE A 187 11.61 -14.46 -9.49
N LEU A 188 10.90 -13.46 -8.96
CA LEU A 188 10.71 -12.18 -9.62
C LEU A 188 12.02 -11.40 -9.74
N LYS A 189 12.85 -11.41 -8.70
CA LYS A 189 14.15 -10.73 -8.68
C LYS A 189 15.10 -11.37 -9.70
N GLY A 190 15.13 -12.69 -9.79
CA GLY A 190 15.93 -13.42 -10.79
C GLY A 190 15.55 -13.10 -12.25
N LYS A 191 14.37 -12.52 -12.47
CA LYS A 191 13.88 -12.06 -13.77
C LYS A 191 13.94 -10.54 -13.97
N GLY A 192 14.43 -9.77 -12.97
CA GLY A 192 14.47 -8.31 -13.02
C GLY A 192 13.09 -7.65 -13.01
N LEU A 193 12.09 -8.29 -12.41
CA LEU A 193 10.69 -7.87 -12.52
C LEU A 193 10.17 -7.06 -11.33
N ILE A 194 10.79 -7.17 -10.16
CA ILE A 194 10.33 -6.57 -8.89
C ILE A 194 11.32 -5.53 -8.35
N ASP A 195 10.80 -4.45 -7.78
CA ASP A 195 11.60 -3.35 -7.22
C ASP A 195 11.43 -3.17 -5.71
N GLY A 196 10.44 -3.81 -5.09
CA GLY A 196 10.21 -3.68 -3.65
C GLY A 196 9.19 -4.66 -3.09
N ILE A 197 9.17 -4.75 -1.76
CA ILE A 197 8.37 -5.68 -0.98
C ILE A 197 7.35 -4.89 -0.16
N GLY A 198 6.07 -5.08 -0.43
CA GLY A 198 4.97 -4.58 0.39
C GLY A 198 4.63 -5.56 1.51
N ILE A 199 4.43 -5.03 2.71
CA ILE A 199 3.75 -5.73 3.82
C ILE A 199 2.63 -4.84 4.35
N GLN A 200 1.41 -5.35 4.45
CA GLN A 200 0.26 -4.54 4.85
C GLN A 200 0.44 -3.94 6.25
N GLY A 201 0.70 -4.80 7.25
CA GLY A 201 0.94 -4.34 8.62
C GLY A 201 -0.34 -3.99 9.38
N HIS A 202 -1.49 -4.53 8.95
CA HIS A 202 -2.75 -4.39 9.68
C HIS A 202 -2.65 -4.87 11.12
N GLN A 203 -3.56 -4.35 11.96
CA GLN A 203 -3.66 -4.62 13.38
C GLN A 203 -3.61 -6.12 13.73
N PHE A 204 -4.27 -6.98 12.95
CA PHE A 204 -4.31 -8.43 13.20
C PHE A 204 -2.97 -9.13 12.91
N ASN A 205 -2.00 -8.43 12.34
CA ASN A 205 -0.63 -8.91 12.15
C ASN A 205 0.35 -8.32 13.17
N VAL A 206 0.12 -7.10 13.66
CA VAL A 206 1.14 -6.35 14.42
C VAL A 206 0.75 -6.03 15.88
N ASN A 207 -0.54 -6.05 16.22
CA ASN A 207 -1.04 -5.64 17.54
C ASN A 207 -0.51 -6.48 18.70
N ASP A 208 -0.12 -7.72 18.46
CA ASP A 208 0.37 -8.62 19.51
C ASP A 208 1.86 -8.97 19.34
N LEU A 209 2.51 -8.44 18.29
CA LEU A 209 3.94 -8.68 18.08
C LEU A 209 4.79 -7.82 19.00
N SER A 210 5.85 -8.43 19.52
CA SER A 210 6.93 -7.69 20.18
C SER A 210 7.70 -6.85 19.14
N ALA A 211 8.25 -5.71 19.56
CA ALA A 211 9.11 -4.88 18.71
C ALA A 211 10.33 -5.66 18.16
N ALA A 212 10.87 -6.59 18.96
CA ALA A 212 11.98 -7.45 18.57
C ALA A 212 11.59 -8.45 17.48
N THR A 213 10.39 -9.02 17.55
CA THR A 213 9.85 -9.92 16.51
C THR A 213 9.64 -9.17 15.20
N ILE A 214 9.04 -7.98 15.24
CA ILE A 214 8.86 -7.12 14.07
C ILE A 214 10.22 -6.83 13.42
N THR A 215 11.20 -6.39 14.21
CA THR A 215 12.54 -6.05 13.71
C THR A 215 13.24 -7.26 13.09
N THR A 216 13.20 -8.42 13.77
CA THR A 216 13.81 -9.66 13.28
C THR A 216 13.20 -10.10 11.95
N ASN A 217 11.87 -10.12 11.86
CA ASN A 217 11.19 -10.60 10.66
C ASN A 217 11.34 -9.63 9.47
N LEU A 218 11.37 -8.31 9.73
CA LEU A 218 11.74 -7.32 8.72
C LEU A 218 13.17 -7.50 8.22
N ASN A 219 14.12 -7.84 9.09
CA ASN A 219 15.50 -8.09 8.68
C ASN A 219 15.61 -9.36 7.82
N SER A 220 14.85 -10.40 8.14
CA SER A 220 14.76 -11.62 7.31
C SER A 220 14.25 -11.32 5.90
N LEU A 221 13.21 -10.48 5.77
CA LEU A 221 12.74 -10.02 4.46
C LEU A 221 13.79 -9.12 3.77
N GLY A 222 14.41 -8.21 4.51
CA GLY A 222 15.41 -7.26 4.01
C GLY A 222 16.66 -7.93 3.45
N ALA A 223 16.98 -9.15 3.91
CA ALA A 223 18.07 -9.97 3.37
C ALA A 223 17.88 -10.30 1.87
N ALA A 224 16.65 -10.19 1.33
CA ALA A 224 16.40 -10.28 -0.10
C ALA A 224 17.01 -9.11 -0.91
N GLY A 225 17.45 -8.03 -0.25
CA GLY A 225 18.10 -6.89 -0.86
C GLY A 225 17.17 -5.98 -1.66
N LEU A 226 15.88 -5.97 -1.33
CA LEU A 226 14.87 -5.07 -1.89
C LEU A 226 14.32 -4.16 -0.78
N PRO A 227 13.93 -2.91 -1.09
CA PRO A 227 13.29 -2.03 -0.13
C PRO A 227 11.94 -2.59 0.33
N ILE A 228 11.63 -2.44 1.61
CA ILE A 228 10.36 -2.81 2.21
C ILE A 228 9.48 -1.57 2.37
N TYR A 229 8.19 -1.73 2.10
CA TYR A 229 7.16 -0.72 2.30
C TYR A 229 6.06 -1.29 3.19
N VAL A 230 5.83 -0.66 4.34
CA VAL A 230 4.65 -0.98 5.16
C VAL A 230 3.47 -0.24 4.52
N SER A 231 2.54 -0.97 3.93
CA SER A 231 1.62 -0.42 2.93
C SER A 231 0.24 -0.05 3.46
N GLU A 232 -0.20 -0.66 4.58
CA GLU A 232 -1.57 -0.60 5.07
C GLU A 232 -1.61 -0.64 6.61
N LEU A 233 -0.68 0.07 7.27
CA LEU A 233 -0.56 0.04 8.72
C LEU A 233 -1.81 0.59 9.39
N ASP A 234 -2.40 -0.19 10.27
CA ASP A 234 -3.40 0.27 11.21
C ASP A 234 -3.23 -0.44 12.55
N ILE A 235 -3.69 0.22 13.62
CA ILE A 235 -3.60 -0.27 14.99
C ILE A 235 -4.96 -0.11 15.62
N ASN A 236 -5.58 -1.24 15.97
CA ASN A 236 -6.86 -1.27 16.67
C ASN A 236 -6.64 -1.41 18.18
N ALA A 237 -7.47 -0.73 18.99
CA ALA A 237 -7.54 -0.98 20.43
C ALA A 237 -8.90 -0.54 20.99
N ASN A 238 -9.22 -1.01 22.20
CA ASN A 238 -10.46 -0.68 22.90
C ASN A 238 -10.46 0.74 23.51
N SER A 239 -9.29 1.35 23.70
CA SER A 239 -9.14 2.71 24.24
C SER A 239 -8.02 3.49 23.54
N GLU A 240 -8.05 4.82 23.61
CA GLU A 240 -6.97 5.66 23.05
C GLU A 240 -5.62 5.43 23.73
N ALA A 241 -5.63 5.17 25.04
CA ALA A 241 -4.43 4.91 25.81
C ALA A 241 -3.76 3.59 25.36
N ASP A 242 -4.56 2.56 25.11
CA ASP A 242 -4.06 1.28 24.59
C ASP A 242 -3.58 1.43 23.15
N GLN A 243 -4.33 2.14 22.29
CA GLN A 243 -3.92 2.39 20.92
C GLN A 243 -2.56 3.10 20.87
N ARG A 244 -2.37 4.13 21.69
CA ARG A 244 -1.07 4.82 21.83
C ARG A 244 0.03 3.86 22.30
N THR A 245 -0.25 3.01 23.28
CA THR A 245 0.72 2.03 23.80
C THR A 245 1.16 1.04 22.72
N ILE A 246 0.24 0.59 21.87
CA ILE A 246 0.57 -0.27 20.74
C ILE A 246 1.37 0.50 19.68
N TYR A 247 1.01 1.73 19.35
CA TYR A 247 1.79 2.60 18.45
C TYR A 247 3.23 2.80 18.95
N GLN A 248 3.41 3.05 20.25
CA GLN A 248 4.72 3.17 20.91
C GLN A 248 5.61 1.95 20.76
N ARG A 249 5.01 0.75 20.64
CA ARG A 249 5.72 -0.51 20.45
C ARG A 249 5.99 -0.81 18.98
N VAL A 250 4.97 -0.65 18.12
CA VAL A 250 4.99 -1.11 16.73
C VAL A 250 5.67 -0.11 15.82
N PHE A 251 5.27 1.17 15.88
CA PHE A 251 5.70 2.16 14.90
C PHE A 251 7.23 2.36 14.89
N PRO A 252 7.94 2.49 16.03
CA PRO A 252 9.39 2.65 16.03
C PRO A 252 10.13 1.43 15.46
N ALA A 253 9.62 0.21 15.69
CA ALA A 253 10.22 -1.02 15.16
C ALA A 253 10.16 -1.07 13.63
N LEU A 254 9.07 -0.58 13.04
CA LEU A 254 8.93 -0.42 11.60
C LEU A 254 9.77 0.75 11.08
N TRP A 255 9.61 1.93 11.69
CA TRP A 255 10.19 3.20 11.25
C TRP A 255 11.72 3.22 11.31
N LYS A 256 12.33 2.66 12.35
CA LYS A 256 13.80 2.64 12.50
C LYS A 256 14.48 1.55 11.67
N ASN A 257 13.74 0.54 11.17
CA ASN A 257 14.36 -0.53 10.37
C ASN A 257 14.88 0.02 9.03
N THR A 258 16.16 -0.15 8.73
CA THR A 258 16.81 0.44 7.55
C THR A 258 16.34 -0.13 6.22
N ASN A 259 15.74 -1.32 6.22
CA ASN A 259 15.13 -1.93 5.04
C ASN A 259 13.79 -1.28 4.68
N VAL A 260 13.07 -0.72 5.66
CA VAL A 260 11.80 -0.03 5.44
C VAL A 260 12.08 1.36 4.86
N LYS A 261 11.45 1.69 3.73
CA LYS A 261 11.60 2.96 3.00
C LYS A 261 10.35 3.83 2.98
N GLY A 262 9.26 3.33 3.54
CA GLY A 262 8.03 4.09 3.69
C GLY A 262 7.00 3.33 4.50
N ILE A 263 6.14 4.08 5.19
CA ILE A 263 4.98 3.55 5.91
C ILE A 263 3.75 4.29 5.39
N THR A 264 2.69 3.56 5.05
CA THR A 264 1.39 4.10 4.66
C THR A 264 0.37 3.59 5.66
N LEU A 265 -0.37 4.49 6.31
CA LEU A 265 -1.46 4.08 7.18
C LEU A 265 -2.71 3.76 6.35
N TRP A 266 -3.51 2.77 6.79
CA TRP A 266 -4.76 2.40 6.12
C TRP A 266 -5.96 3.17 6.66
N GLY A 267 -5.87 4.49 6.52
CA GLY A 267 -6.84 5.45 7.03
C GLY A 267 -6.47 5.94 8.41
N TYR A 268 -7.07 7.06 8.81
CA TYR A 268 -6.77 7.69 10.10
C TYR A 268 -7.97 8.33 10.78
N ILE A 269 -9.10 8.52 10.07
CA ILE A 269 -10.29 9.20 10.58
C ILE A 269 -11.24 8.18 11.21
N THR A 270 -11.53 8.35 12.50
CA THR A 270 -12.43 7.46 13.25
C THR A 270 -13.82 7.44 12.61
N GLY A 271 -14.35 6.24 12.36
CA GLY A 271 -15.63 6.04 11.66
C GLY A 271 -15.55 6.09 10.14
N SER A 272 -14.37 6.35 9.57
CA SER A 272 -14.11 6.31 8.12
C SER A 272 -13.00 5.34 7.73
N THR A 273 -12.32 4.72 8.69
CA THR A 273 -11.38 3.62 8.46
C THR A 273 -12.14 2.33 8.17
N TRP A 274 -11.56 1.47 7.34
CA TRP A 274 -12.13 0.16 6.99
C TRP A 274 -12.43 -0.75 8.21
N LYS A 275 -11.66 -0.55 9.29
CA LYS A 275 -11.78 -1.27 10.55
C LYS A 275 -12.08 -0.30 11.68
N ASP A 276 -13.14 -0.56 12.45
CA ASP A 276 -13.47 0.22 13.64
C ASP A 276 -12.29 0.26 14.62
N GLY A 277 -12.18 1.36 15.37
CA GLY A 277 -11.15 1.54 16.39
C GLY A 277 -9.72 1.73 15.88
N THR A 278 -9.51 1.87 14.56
CA THR A 278 -8.17 2.12 13.99
C THR A 278 -7.87 3.60 13.72
N GLY A 279 -8.89 4.46 13.66
CA GLY A 279 -8.71 5.91 13.50
C GLY A 279 -7.89 6.53 14.63
N ILE A 280 -6.99 7.45 14.28
CA ILE A 280 -6.11 8.22 15.19
C ILE A 280 -6.45 9.73 15.21
N ILE A 281 -7.49 10.13 14.48
CA ILE A 281 -8.19 11.41 14.61
C ILE A 281 -9.69 11.15 14.74
N SER A 282 -10.43 11.96 15.48
CA SER A 282 -11.90 11.89 15.51
C SER A 282 -12.51 12.37 14.19
N SER A 283 -13.77 12.05 13.94
CA SER A 283 -14.53 12.58 12.80
C SER A 283 -14.70 14.10 12.84
N SER A 284 -14.59 14.72 14.02
CA SER A 284 -14.59 16.17 14.20
C SER A 284 -13.22 16.83 14.00
N GLY A 285 -12.18 16.05 13.71
CA GLY A 285 -10.82 16.55 13.49
C GLY A 285 -9.97 16.68 14.77
N THR A 286 -10.42 16.16 15.91
CA THR A 286 -9.64 16.15 17.16
C THR A 286 -8.58 15.06 17.10
N GLU A 287 -7.30 15.41 17.27
CA GLU A 287 -6.20 14.44 17.35
C GLU A 287 -6.38 13.51 18.55
N ARG A 288 -6.23 12.20 18.34
CA ARG A 288 -6.26 11.19 19.41
C ARG A 288 -4.87 10.96 19.96
N LEU A 289 -4.78 10.34 21.14
CA LEU A 289 -3.49 10.13 21.84
C LEU A 289 -2.40 9.46 20.99
N ALA A 290 -2.77 8.55 20.08
CA ALA A 290 -1.83 7.91 19.17
C ALA A 290 -1.21 8.88 18.16
N LEU A 291 -2.01 9.79 17.57
CA LEU A 291 -1.50 10.80 16.63
C LEU A 291 -0.69 11.88 17.34
N THR A 292 -1.12 12.33 18.53
CA THR A 292 -0.34 13.28 19.35
C THR A 292 1.04 12.71 19.65
N TRP A 293 1.12 11.46 20.11
CA TRP A 293 2.39 10.79 20.35
C TRP A 293 3.21 10.61 19.07
N LEU A 294 2.60 10.23 17.94
CA LEU A 294 3.31 10.01 16.67
C LEU A 294 4.00 11.30 16.19
N LYS A 295 3.32 12.45 16.34
CA LYS A 295 3.87 13.77 16.03
C LYS A 295 5.10 14.08 16.89
N GLU A 296 4.99 13.88 18.21
CA GLU A 296 6.10 14.08 19.15
C GLU A 296 7.28 13.15 18.83
N TYR A 297 6.99 11.88 18.55
CA TYR A 297 8.00 10.89 18.18
C TYR A 297 8.78 11.31 16.94
N LEU A 298 8.10 11.66 15.84
CA LEU A 298 8.74 12.08 14.58
C LEU A 298 9.48 13.43 14.67
N ALA A 299 9.11 14.28 15.64
CA ALA A 299 9.83 15.51 15.95
C ALA A 299 11.09 15.27 16.80
N SER A 300 11.12 14.22 17.62
CA SER A 300 12.23 13.86 18.49
C SER A 300 13.45 13.32 17.72
N SER A 301 14.61 13.25 18.39
CA SER A 301 15.82 12.59 17.84
C SER A 301 15.61 11.10 17.54
N ASP A 302 14.73 10.44 18.28
CA ASP A 302 14.40 9.02 18.06
C ASP A 302 13.55 8.76 16.82
N GLY A 303 12.85 9.78 16.31
CA GLY A 303 12.03 9.67 15.10
C GLY A 303 12.73 10.11 13.82
N LYS A 304 13.97 10.64 13.90
CA LYS A 304 14.72 11.08 12.71
C LYS A 304 15.40 9.89 12.03
N VAL A 305 15.21 9.77 10.71
CA VAL A 305 15.76 8.70 9.85
C VAL A 305 16.17 9.21 8.48
#